data_AF-A0A496VQV4-F1
#
_entry.id   AF-A0A496VQV4-F1
#
_cell.length_a   1.000
_cell.length_b   1.000
_cell.length_c   1.000
_cell.angle_alpha   90.00
_cell.angle_beta   90.00
_cell.angle_gamma   90.00
#
_symmetry.space_group_name_H-M   'P 1'
#
loop_
_entity.id
_entity.type
_entity.pdbx_description
1 polymer ?
#
loop_
_entity_poly.entity_id
_entity_poly.type
_entity_poly.pdbx_seq_one_letter_code
_entity_poly.pdbx_strand_id
1 'polypeptide(L)' 'MVYLAIPSEVHNIFFRLQMTQASVKANRIKYFVYDIKKEEIVKWKN' A
#
# COMPACT_ATOMS: atom_id res chain seq x y z
N MET A 1 7.59 -14.83 -2.75
CA MET A 1 6.37 -13.99 -2.89
C MET A 1 6.81 -12.53 -2.88
N VAL A 2 6.19 -11.67 -3.69
CA VAL A 2 6.57 -10.25 -3.82
C VAL A 2 5.46 -9.37 -3.26
N TYR A 3 5.83 -8.40 -2.44
CA TYR A 3 4.93 -7.38 -1.91
C TYR A 3 5.47 -6.00 -2.26
N LEU A 4 4.58 -5.09 -2.65
CA LEU A 4 4.92 -3.69 -2.78
C LEU A 4 4.96 -3.03 -1.39
N ALA A 5 6.09 -2.45 -1.03
CA ALA A 5 6.23 -1.67 0.20
C ALA A 5 5.72 -0.24 -0.05
N ILE A 6 4.78 0.25 0.78
CA ILE A 6 4.19 1.57 0.59
C ILE A 6 4.28 2.37 1.91
N PRO A 7 4.84 3.59 1.90
CA PRO A 7 4.75 4.48 3.05
C PRO A 7 3.30 4.80 3.45
N SER A 8 3.04 4.95 4.75
CA SER A 8 1.72 5.31 5.29
C SER A 8 1.17 6.61 4.68
N GLU A 9 2.03 7.61 4.46
CA GLU A 9 1.68 8.88 3.83
C GLU A 9 1.22 8.68 2.37
N VAL A 10 1.99 7.93 1.58
CA VAL A 10 1.65 7.61 0.18
C VAL A 10 0.37 6.79 0.11
N HIS A 11 0.19 5.84 1.03
CA HIS A 11 -1.01 5.03 1.08
C HIS A 11 -2.26 5.89 1.37
N ASN A 12 -2.15 6.85 2.30
CA ASN A 12 -3.27 7.68 2.72
C ASN A 12 -3.66 8.77 1.71
N ILE A 13 -2.79 9.08 0.75
CA ILE A 13 -3.06 10.07 -0.30
C ILE A 13 -3.34 9.34 -1.62
N PHE A 14 -2.33 8.70 -2.21
CA PHE A 14 -2.39 8.16 -3.56
C PHE A 14 -3.18 6.85 -3.67
N PHE A 15 -3.04 5.93 -2.71
CA PHE A 15 -3.76 4.65 -2.71
C PHE A 15 -5.21 4.76 -2.23
N ARG A 16 -5.66 5.95 -1.83
CA ARG A 16 -7.08 6.25 -1.60
C ARG A 16 -7.83 6.70 -2.86
N LEU A 17 -7.11 7.10 -3.91
CA LEU A 17 -7.72 7.48 -5.18
C LEU A 17 -8.37 6.25 -5.84
N GLN A 18 -9.58 6.42 -6.37
CA GLN A 18 -10.35 5.34 -6.97
C GLN A 18 -9.60 4.64 -8.12
N MET A 19 -8.89 5.41 -8.94
CA MET A 19 -8.08 4.89 -10.04
C MET A 19 -7.00 3.93 -9.53
N THR A 20 -6.22 4.36 -8.53
CA THR A 20 -5.15 3.55 -7.94
C THR A 20 -5.72 2.27 -7.32
N GLN A 21 -6.83 2.37 -6.59
CA GLN A 21 -7.51 1.21 -6.00
C GLN A 21 -7.99 0.22 -7.06
N ALA A 22 -8.56 0.71 -8.16
CA ALA A 22 -8.99 -0.13 -9.27
C ALA A 22 -7.82 -0.87 -9.91
N SER A 23 -6.70 -0.18 -10.17
CA SER A 23 -5.49 -0.79 -10.73
C SER A 23 -4.87 -1.84 -9.80
N VAL A 24 -4.78 -1.54 -8.51
CA VAL A 24 -4.27 -2.48 -7.50
C VAL A 24 -5.12 -3.74 -7.44
N LYS A 25 -6.44 -3.58 -7.44
CA LYS A 25 -7.39 -4.71 -7.42
C LYS A 25 -7.33 -5.54 -8.70
N ALA A 26 -7.30 -4.89 -9.87
CA ALA A 26 -7.27 -5.57 -11.16
C ALA A 26 -6.02 -6.44 -11.33
N ASN A 27 -4.88 -5.96 -10.82
CA ASN A 27 -3.59 -6.66 -10.93
C ASN A 27 -3.25 -7.54 -9.71
N ARG A 28 -4.17 -7.66 -8.75
CA ARG A 28 -3.98 -8.46 -7.50
C ARG A 28 -2.65 -8.12 -6.81
N ILE A 29 -2.30 -6.84 -6.78
CA ILE A 29 -1.06 -6.37 -6.19
C ILE A 29 -1.16 -6.54 -4.69
N LYS A 30 -0.30 -7.40 -4.14
CA LYS A 30 -0.10 -7.51 -2.71
C LYS A 30 0.82 -6.41 -2.23
N TYR A 31 0.46 -5.76 -1.13
CA TYR A 31 1.26 -4.67 -0.59
C TYR A 31 1.19 -4.64 0.94
N PHE A 32 2.19 -4.02 1.54
CA PHE A 32 2.16 -3.67 2.95
C PHE A 32 2.41 -2.17 3.11
N VAL A 33 1.87 -1.63 4.19
CA VAL A 33 2.01 -0.23 4.55
C VAL A 33 2.95 -0.13 5.73
N TYR A 34 3.94 0.75 5.65
CA TYR A 34 4.90 0.98 6.73
C TYR A 34 4.95 2.46 7.13
N ASP A 35 5.20 2.72 8.41
CA ASP A 35 5.47 4.07 8.91
C ASP A 35 6.97 4.35 8.83
N ILE A 36 7.36 5.39 8.08
CA ILE A 36 8.78 5.73 7.89
C ILE A 36 9.42 6.19 9.21
N LYS A 37 8.68 6.91 10.07
CA LYS A 37 9.24 7.53 11.28
C LYS A 37 9.44 6.52 12.39
N LYS A 38 8.60 5.49 12.43
CA LYS A 38 8.66 4.42 13.44
C LYS A 38 9.36 3.15 12.94
N GLU A 39 9.70 3.10 11.66
CA GLU A 39 10.32 1.94 11.00
C GLU A 39 9.53 0.63 11.20
N GLU A 40 8.19 0.73 11.24
CA GLU A 40 7.30 -0.40 11.53
C GLU A 40 6.29 -0.66 10.41
N ILE A 41 5.92 -1.93 10.24
CA ILE A 41 4.84 -2.31 9.32
C ILE A 41 3.51 -2.14 10.06
N VAL A 42 2.64 -1.30 9.51
CA VAL A 42 1.35 -0.96 10.12
C VAL A 42 0.18 -1.74 9.51
N LYS A 43 0.33 -2.27 8.29
CA LYS A 43 -0.75 -3.02 7.62
C LYS A 43 -0.24 -3.98 6.55
N TRP A 44 -0.90 -5.11 6.41
CA TRP A 44 -0.74 -6.04 5.28
C TRP A 44 -2.01 -6.11 4.43
N LYS A 45 -1.85 -6.18 3.10
CA LYS A 45 -2.96 -6.39 2.16
C LYS A 45 -2.58 -7.41 1.09
N ASN A 46 -3.41 -8.44 0.97
CA ASN A 46 -3.33 -9.50 -0.04
C ASN A 46 -4.30 -9.28 -1.19
#